data_AF-A0A479ZZU8-F1
#
_entry.id   AF-A0A479ZZU8-F1
#
_cell.length_a   1.000
_cell.length_b   1.000
_cell.length_c   1.000
_cell.angle_alpha   90.00
_cell.angle_beta   90.00
_cell.angle_gamma   90.00
#
_symmetry.space_group_name_H-M   'P 1'
#
loop_
_entity.id
_entity.type
_entity.pdbx_description
1 polymer ?
#
loop_
_entity_poly.entity_id
_entity_poly.type
_entity_poly.pdbx_seq_one_letter_code
_entity_poly.pdbx_strand_id
1 'polypeptide(L)'
;MVNYDHYTYKITWSSEDQEFVGLCAEFPSLSYLHENRNLALEGITNLVKDIVLDMEANGEEIPEPIAEKTYSGKFQVRITPELHRKLAIEAAEENVSLNRYVSYKLGS
;
A
#
# COMPACT_ATOMS: atom_id res chain seq x y z
N MET A 1 8.99 -17.86 -8.26
CA MET A 1 8.85 -18.02 -6.80
C MET A 1 8.93 -16.63 -6.19
N VAL A 2 7.81 -16.11 -5.72
CA VAL A 2 7.73 -14.78 -5.10
C VAL A 2 8.27 -14.88 -3.67
N ASN A 3 9.08 -13.89 -3.25
CA ASN A 3 9.56 -13.84 -1.87
C ASN A 3 8.52 -13.12 -0.99
N TYR A 4 7.76 -13.89 -0.21
CA TYR A 4 6.73 -13.34 0.68
C TYR A 4 7.31 -12.50 1.83
N ASP A 5 8.59 -12.69 2.21
CA ASP A 5 9.28 -11.85 3.20
C ASP A 5 9.43 -10.38 2.73
N HIS A 6 9.33 -10.12 1.43
CA HIS A 6 9.42 -8.77 0.86
C HIS A 6 8.05 -8.07 0.77
N TYR A 7 6.97 -8.72 1.20
CA TYR A 7 5.66 -8.07 1.29
C TYR A 7 5.61 -7.02 2.39
N THR A 8 4.67 -6.09 2.25
CA THR A 8 4.54 -4.97 3.18
C THR A 8 3.58 -5.35 4.30
N TYR A 9 4.13 -5.76 5.43
CA TYR A 9 3.37 -6.05 6.64
C TYR A 9 3.18 -4.81 7.52
N LYS A 10 1.96 -4.63 8.01
CA LYS A 10 1.59 -3.54 8.92
C LYS A 10 0.95 -4.12 10.17
N ILE A 11 1.38 -3.62 11.33
CA ILE A 11 0.79 -3.96 12.62
C ILE A 11 0.15 -2.72 13.22
N THR A 12 -1.13 -2.83 13.58
CA THR A 12 -1.93 -1.76 14.19
C THR A 12 -2.65 -2.26 15.42
N TRP A 13 -2.84 -1.40 16.43
CA TRP A 13 -3.68 -1.73 17.58
C TRP A 13 -5.16 -1.55 17.22
N SER A 14 -5.98 -2.57 17.47
CA SER A 14 -7.44 -2.49 17.43
C SER A 14 -7.96 -2.22 18.83
N SER A 15 -8.54 -1.05 19.04
CA SER A 15 -9.21 -0.73 20.31
C SER A 15 -10.51 -1.51 20.50
N GLU A 16 -11.12 -2.00 19.42
CA GLU A 16 -12.38 -2.77 19.45
C GLU A 16 -12.11 -4.20 19.95
N ASP A 17 -11.06 -4.83 19.43
CA ASP A 17 -10.69 -6.20 19.77
C ASP A 17 -9.72 -6.29 20.97
N GLN A 18 -9.16 -5.15 21.40
CA GLN A 18 -8.09 -5.06 22.41
C GLN A 18 -6.83 -5.88 22.04
N GLU A 19 -6.55 -5.99 20.75
CA GLU A 19 -5.46 -6.80 20.20
C GLU A 19 -4.69 -6.07 19.09
N PHE A 20 -3.51 -6.58 18.74
CA PHE A 20 -2.78 -6.14 17.56
C PHE A 20 -3.28 -6.86 16.31
N VAL A 21 -3.60 -6.09 15.28
CA VAL A 21 -3.99 -6.57 13.95
C VAL A 21 -2.79 -6.49 13.01
N GLY A 22 -2.37 -7.62 12.48
CA GLY A 22 -1.45 -7.75 11.35
C GLY A 22 -2.19 -7.74 10.04
N LEU A 23 -1.70 -6.95 9.10
CA LEU A 23 -2.23 -6.76 7.75
C LEU A 23 -1.09 -6.88 6.73
N CYS A 24 -1.41 -7.33 5.53
CA CYS A 24 -0.49 -7.34 4.39
C CYS A 24 -1.04 -6.44 3.28
N ALA A 25 -0.24 -5.49 2.79
CA ALA A 25 -0.70 -4.50 1.80
C ALA A 25 -1.04 -5.14 0.44
N GLU A 26 -0.31 -6.20 0.07
CA GLU A 26 -0.53 -6.99 -1.13
C GLU A 26 -1.77 -7.89 -1.02
N PHE A 27 -2.17 -8.23 0.22
CA PHE A 27 -3.35 -9.03 0.51
C PHE A 27 -4.29 -8.30 1.49
N PRO A 28 -5.05 -7.28 1.03
CA PRO A 28 -5.90 -6.46 1.91
C PRO A 28 -6.99 -7.25 2.65
N SER A 29 -7.37 -8.42 2.14
CA SER A 29 -8.36 -9.31 2.75
C SER A 29 -7.79 -10.19 3.86
N LEU A 30 -6.46 -10.27 4.01
CA LEU A 30 -5.81 -11.07 5.04
C LEU A 30 -5.53 -10.20 6.28
N SER A 31 -5.99 -10.69 7.42
CA SER A 31 -5.75 -10.08 8.72
C SER A 31 -5.50 -11.16 9.78
N TYR A 32 -4.64 -10.86 10.73
CA TYR A 32 -4.38 -11.73 11.87
C TYR A 32 -4.41 -10.91 13.16
N LEU A 33 -5.17 -11.36 14.18
CA LEU A 33 -5.26 -10.68 15.47
C LEU A 33 -4.48 -11.45 16.53
N HIS A 34 -3.76 -10.71 17.38
CA HIS A 34 -3.13 -11.26 18.58
C HIS A 34 -2.87 -10.18 19.63
N GLU A 35 -3.04 -10.52 20.91
CA GLU A 35 -2.65 -9.68 22.07
C GLU A 35 -1.18 -9.18 22.05
N ASN A 36 -0.29 -9.90 21.36
CA ASN A 36 1.13 -9.58 21.31
C ASN A 36 1.53 -9.13 19.91
N ARG A 37 2.22 -7.98 19.85
CA ARG A 37 2.66 -7.37 18.60
C ARG A 37 3.52 -8.28 17.72
N ASN A 38 4.44 -9.06 18.31
CA ASN A 38 5.32 -9.94 17.55
C ASN A 38 4.57 -11.17 17.04
N LEU A 39 3.70 -11.74 17.86
CA LEU A 39 2.88 -12.89 17.45
C LEU A 39 1.86 -12.51 16.38
N ALA A 40 1.33 -11.27 16.41
CA ALA A 40 0.50 -10.75 15.33
C ALA A 40 1.27 -10.68 14.00
N LEU A 41 2.54 -10.27 14.05
CA LEU A 41 3.42 -10.18 12.87
C LEU A 41 3.79 -11.57 12.34
N GLU A 42 4.20 -12.48 13.22
CA GLU A 42 4.51 -13.85 12.86
C GLU A 42 3.28 -14.57 12.28
N GLY A 43 2.12 -14.38 12.91
CA GLY A 43 0.84 -14.94 12.46
C GLY A 43 0.45 -14.49 11.05
N ILE A 44 0.48 -13.17 10.76
CA ILE A 44 0.18 -12.68 9.40
C ILE A 44 1.23 -13.13 8.38
N THR A 45 2.50 -13.23 8.77
CA THR A 45 3.57 -13.67 7.87
C THR A 45 3.37 -15.13 7.46
N ASN A 46 3.10 -16.00 8.44
CA ASN A 46 2.80 -17.42 8.20
C ASN A 46 1.52 -17.59 7.38
N LEU A 47 0.46 -16.84 7.70
CA LEU A 47 -0.80 -16.87 6.94
C LEU A 47 -0.56 -16.54 5.46
N VAL A 48 0.19 -15.47 5.18
CA VAL A 48 0.51 -15.07 3.81
C VAL A 48 1.36 -16.12 3.11
N LYS A 49 2.32 -16.72 3.80
CA LYS A 49 3.13 -17.82 3.26
C LYS A 49 2.26 -19.01 2.83
N ASP A 50 1.32 -19.43 3.67
CA ASP A 50 0.44 -20.55 3.37
C ASP A 50 -0.45 -20.26 2.16
N ILE A 51 -0.99 -19.03 2.06
CA ILE A 51 -1.80 -18.59 0.91
C ILE A 51 -0.96 -18.53 -0.37
N VAL A 52 0.26 -18.01 -0.32
CA VAL A 52 1.14 -17.96 -1.51
C VAL A 52 1.47 -19.37 -2.01
N LEU A 53 1.71 -20.32 -1.10
CA LEU A 53 1.96 -21.72 -1.46
C LEU A 53 0.73 -22.38 -2.08
N ASP A 54 -0.47 -22.10 -1.55
CA ASP A 54 -1.73 -22.58 -2.11
C ASP A 54 -1.99 -22.00 -3.51
N MET A 55 -1.80 -20.69 -3.68
CA MET A 55 -1.92 -20.01 -4.98
C MET A 55 -0.91 -20.57 -6.00
N GLU A 56 0.33 -20.85 -5.60
CA GLU A 56 1.34 -21.47 -6.46
C GLU A 56 0.93 -22.88 -6.89
N ALA A 57 0.33 -23.66 -5.98
CA ALA A 57 -0.19 -25.00 -6.28
C ALA A 57 -1.41 -24.98 -7.20
N ASN A 58 -2.29 -23.98 -7.05
CA ASN A 58 -3.49 -23.80 -7.87
C ASN A 58 -3.21 -23.05 -9.20
N GLY A 59 -2.01 -22.50 -9.38
CA GLY A 59 -1.63 -21.73 -10.57
C GLY A 59 -2.31 -20.37 -10.66
N GLU A 60 -2.65 -19.77 -9.52
CA GLU A 60 -3.29 -18.45 -9.42
C GLU A 60 -2.27 -17.31 -9.57
N GLU A 61 -2.75 -16.11 -9.91
CA GLU A 61 -1.89 -14.92 -9.99
C GLU A 61 -1.47 -14.45 -8.60
N ILE A 62 -0.20 -14.69 -8.25
CA ILE A 62 0.40 -14.21 -7.00
C ILE A 62 0.79 -12.74 -7.18
N PRO A 63 0.35 -11.83 -6.29
CA PRO A 63 0.71 -10.41 -6.38
C PRO A 63 2.21 -10.21 -6.16
N GLU A 64 2.86 -9.42 -7.01
CA GLU A 64 4.26 -9.05 -6.80
C GLU A 64 4.44 -8.13 -5.57
N PRO A 65 5.53 -8.28 -4.80
CA PRO A 65 5.80 -7.42 -3.66
C PRO A 65 5.91 -5.96 -4.06
N ILE A 66 5.27 -5.08 -3.30
CA ILE A 66 5.30 -3.62 -3.52
C ILE A 66 6.75 -3.11 -3.48
N ALA A 67 7.60 -3.70 -2.63
CA ALA A 67 9.02 -3.35 -2.53
C ALA A 67 9.83 -3.66 -3.80
N GLU A 68 9.40 -4.64 -4.59
CA GLU A 68 10.08 -5.07 -5.83
C GLU A 68 9.50 -4.41 -7.08
N LYS A 69 8.35 -3.73 -6.95
CA LYS A 69 7.71 -3.04 -8.08
C LYS A 69 8.53 -1.85 -8.54
N THR A 70 8.72 -1.75 -9.85
CA THR A 70 9.29 -0.56 -10.49
C THR A 70 8.21 0.49 -10.73
N TYR A 71 8.33 1.65 -10.09
CA TYR A 71 7.39 2.76 -10.26
C TYR A 71 7.94 3.80 -11.24
N SER A 72 7.23 4.03 -12.34
CA SER A 72 7.66 4.99 -13.39
C SER A 72 7.62 6.47 -12.97
N GLY A 73 7.02 6.79 -11.82
CA GLY A 73 6.76 8.16 -11.38
C GLY A 73 5.69 8.91 -12.18
N LYS A 74 5.13 8.31 -13.25
CA LYS A 74 4.02 8.90 -14.01
C LYS A 74 2.71 8.60 -13.30
N PHE A 75 2.05 9.65 -12.81
CA PHE A 75 0.78 9.55 -12.09
C PHE A 75 -0.30 10.35 -12.82
N GLN A 76 -1.08 9.68 -13.68
CA GLN A 76 -2.17 10.30 -14.43
C GLN A 76 -3.46 10.25 -13.61
N VAL A 77 -3.88 11.40 -13.08
CA VAL A 77 -5.08 11.52 -12.25
C VAL A 77 -6.19 12.20 -13.03
N ARG A 78 -7.40 11.63 -12.99
CA ARG A 78 -8.61 12.32 -13.47
C ARG A 78 -9.10 13.25 -12.36
N ILE A 79 -9.18 14.54 -12.66
CA ILE A 79 -9.71 15.56 -11.76
C ILE A 79 -10.79 16.39 -12.45
N THR A 80 -11.65 17.05 -11.67
CA THR A 80 -12.67 17.94 -12.21
C THR A 80 -12.04 19.18 -12.85
N PRO A 81 -12.69 19.81 -13.86
CA PRO A 81 -12.18 21.04 -14.48
C PRO A 81 -11.96 22.17 -13.47
N GLU A 82 -12.80 22.24 -12.43
CA GLU A 82 -12.69 23.26 -11.36
C GLU A 82 -11.43 23.07 -10.53
N LEU A 83 -11.11 21.83 -10.13
CA LEU A 83 -9.89 21.52 -9.40
C LEU A 83 -8.65 21.76 -10.26
N HIS A 84 -8.70 21.38 -11.55
CA HIS A 84 -7.61 21.67 -12.48
C HIS A 84 -7.35 23.17 -12.60
N ARG A 85 -8.41 23.99 -12.73
CA ARG A 85 -8.30 25.45 -12.80
C ARG A 85 -7.67 26.01 -11.52
N LYS A 86 -8.11 25.56 -10.35
CA LYS A 86 -7.56 25.99 -9.06
C LYS A 86 -6.06 25.72 -8.98
N LEU A 87 -5.63 24.48 -9.26
CA LEU A 87 -4.22 24.10 -9.23
C LEU A 87 -3.38 24.88 -10.25
N ALA A 88 -3.94 25.19 -11.43
CA ALA A 88 -3.24 25.98 -12.45
C ALA A 88 -3.03 27.44 -12.03
N ILE A 89 -3.98 28.04 -11.31
CA ILE A 89 -3.83 29.39 -10.75
C ILE A 89 -2.76 29.39 -9.67
N GLU A 90 -2.85 28.48 -8.71
CA GLU A 90 -1.88 28.40 -7.61
C GLU A 90 -0.45 28.13 -8.12
N ALA A 91 -0.30 27.28 -9.14
CA ALA A 91 0.99 27.03 -9.77
C ALA A 91 1.57 28.28 -10.46
N ALA A 92 0.72 29.09 -11.09
CA ALA A 92 1.12 30.33 -11.74
C ALA A 92 1.54 31.41 -10.71
N GLU A 93 0.83 31.50 -9.58
CA GLU A 93 1.19 32.40 -8.48
C GLU A 93 2.57 32.07 -7.90
N GLU A 94 2.88 30.78 -7.75
CA GLU A 94 4.19 30.30 -7.28
C GLU A 94 5.27 30.25 -8.38
N ASN A 95 4.97 30.66 -9.62
CA ASN A 95 5.88 30.61 -10.77
C ASN A 95 6.50 29.22 -11.03
N VAL A 96 5.70 28.17 -10.88
CA VAL A 96 6.11 26.78 -11.13
C VAL A 96 5.19 26.10 -12.13
N SER A 97 5.68 25.05 -12.79
CA SER A 97 4.82 24.20 -13.64
C SER A 97 3.75 23.50 -12.80
N LEU A 98 2.58 23.25 -13.39
CA LEU A 98 1.49 22.50 -12.74
C LEU A 98 1.95 21.14 -12.19
N ASN A 99 2.74 20.37 -12.94
CA ASN A 99 3.27 19.09 -12.46
C ASN A 99 4.16 19.24 -11.21
N ARG A 100 5.00 20.28 -11.17
CA ARG A 100 5.84 20.58 -10.00
C ARG A 100 4.99 21.00 -8.79
N TYR A 101 3.97 21.82 -9.01
CA TYR A 101 3.04 22.22 -7.97
C TYR A 101 2.29 21.03 -7.38
N VAL A 102 1.72 20.17 -8.24
CA VAL A 102 1.03 18.95 -7.82
C VAL A 102 1.97 17.98 -7.12
N SER A 103 3.20 17.81 -7.61
CA SER A 103 4.19 16.94 -6.96
C SER A 103 4.56 17.43 -5.56
N TYR A 104 4.70 18.74 -5.37
CA TYR A 104 4.93 19.34 -4.05
C TYR A 104 3.75 19.05 -3.10
N LYS A 105 2.51 19.27 -3.57
CA LYS A 105 1.29 19.01 -2.79
C LYS A 105 1.05 17.53 -2.47
N LEU A 106 1.53 16.60 -3.30
CA LEU A 106 1.43 15.15 -3.05
C LEU A 106 2.46 14.65 -2.03
N GLY A 107 3.61 15.32 -1.93
CA GLY A 107 4.68 14.97 -0.99
C GLY A 107 4.60 15.67 0.36
N SER A 108 3.71 16.66 0.51
CA SER A 108 3.47 17.45 1.72
C SER A 108 2.23 16.97 2.46
#